data_AF-A0A2N0HP68-F1
#
_entry.id   AF-A0A2N0HP68-F1
#
_cell.length_a   1.000
_cell.length_b   1.000
_cell.length_c   1.000
_cell.angle_alpha   90.00
_cell.angle_beta   90.00
_cell.angle_gamma   90.00
#
_symmetry.space_group_name_H-M   'P 1'
#
loop_
_entity.id
_entity.type
_entity.pdbx_description
1 polymer ?
#
loop_
_entity_poly.entity_id
_entity_poly.type
_entity_poly.pdbx_seq_one_letter_code
_entity_poly.pdbx_strand_id
1 'polypeptide(L)'
;MAIGAYAAWMLAQEARSLLTRLARLEPFALIEPTVLAAALMPSAQSAIESQLVQGRRALRRMVAQFQWWLRREAADGASTATAAEAQRRFTFLRLKFNAALTQFDLFNEVITQRSEHKTGVWLAGLDIVAADALALPGNVYQAPPVICYLDRGPGAAIRRARTRLPGGGDNPVAIIRLPRERMIGSSIASSLVHEVGHQGAALLDLVASLRPVLQAMQHGGSGLVHVWQLWERWISEIVADFWSLARVGVAATLGLIGVVSLPRVFVFRLNTDDPHPVPWLRVRLSCAMGRALYPHPQWNRLEQLWLSYYPLAGLPLGQQRLLEQLQASMAALVGLLVQHRPPALRGGSLVEAMAVHTRQPAMLARLFRSWTLAPAQMYEATPTLVFAVLGQARASGTLNPEDESELLGRLLTHWALRSTLDTSELCADVVRHGRQSGRPLPPLASRLIIH
;
A
#
# COMPACT_ATOMS: atom_id res chain seq x y z
N MET A 1 35.74 -0.73 -37.95
CA MET A 1 37.05 -1.01 -37.34
C MET A 1 36.84 -1.84 -36.09
N ALA A 2 37.63 -2.90 -35.92
CA ALA A 2 37.66 -3.68 -34.68
C ALA A 2 38.04 -2.78 -33.50
N ILE A 3 37.64 -3.17 -32.30
CA ILE A 3 37.94 -2.41 -31.07
C ILE A 3 39.46 -2.33 -30.84
N GLY A 4 39.98 -1.12 -30.67
CA GLY A 4 41.39 -0.92 -30.33
C GLY A 4 41.69 -1.33 -28.88
N ALA A 5 42.93 -1.78 -28.62
CA ALA A 5 43.36 -2.25 -27.31
C ALA A 5 43.11 -1.24 -26.17
N TYR A 6 43.35 0.05 -26.42
CA TYR A 6 43.09 1.11 -25.45
C TYR A 6 41.60 1.24 -25.11
N ALA A 7 40.71 1.21 -26.11
CA ALA A 7 39.27 1.28 -25.89
C ALA A 7 38.75 0.07 -25.11
N ALA A 8 39.22 -1.14 -25.45
CA ALA A 8 38.89 -2.35 -24.69
C ALA A 8 39.38 -2.28 -23.25
N TRP A 9 40.61 -1.81 -23.03
CA TRP A 9 41.18 -1.63 -21.69
C TRP A 9 40.37 -0.62 -20.85
N MET A 10 40.02 0.54 -21.43
CA MET A 10 39.20 1.56 -20.76
C MET A 10 37.84 0.99 -20.31
N LEU A 11 37.13 0.30 -21.20
CA LEU A 11 35.84 -0.32 -20.86
C LEU A 11 35.97 -1.41 -19.81
N ALA A 12 37.06 -2.18 -19.83
CA ALA A 12 37.34 -3.17 -18.81
C ALA A 12 37.65 -2.54 -17.44
N GLN A 13 38.30 -1.37 -17.39
CA GLN A 13 38.52 -0.62 -16.14
C GLN A 13 37.19 -0.06 -15.59
N GLU A 14 36.36 0.52 -16.44
CA GLU A 14 35.04 1.01 -16.06
C GLU A 14 34.13 -0.13 -15.55
N ALA A 15 34.14 -1.28 -16.22
CA ALA A 15 33.42 -2.45 -15.75
C ALA A 15 33.91 -2.94 -14.36
N ARG A 16 35.21 -2.88 -14.10
CA ARG A 16 35.78 -3.18 -12.77
C ARG A 16 35.38 -2.13 -11.73
N SER A 17 35.32 -0.86 -12.09
CA SER A 17 34.89 0.23 -11.20
C SER A 17 33.45 0.00 -10.68
N LEU A 18 32.55 -0.50 -11.54
CA LEU A 18 31.19 -0.89 -11.14
C LEU A 18 31.19 -1.99 -10.07
N LEU A 19 32.05 -3.01 -10.18
CA LEU A 19 32.17 -4.07 -9.18
C LEU A 19 32.69 -3.53 -7.85
N THR A 20 33.68 -2.65 -7.89
CA THR A 20 34.23 -2.02 -6.68
C THR A 20 33.17 -1.20 -5.95
N ARG A 21 32.36 -0.42 -6.68
CA ARG A 21 31.24 0.33 -6.08
C ARG A 21 30.16 -0.59 -5.52
N LEU A 22 29.80 -1.65 -6.26
CA LEU A 22 28.84 -2.64 -5.81
C LEU A 22 29.28 -3.37 -4.52
N ALA A 23 30.58 -3.57 -4.34
CA ALA A 23 31.14 -4.21 -3.15
C ALA A 23 31.08 -3.33 -1.89
N ARG A 24 30.92 -2.00 -2.04
CA ARG A 24 30.77 -1.07 -0.91
C ARG A 24 29.34 -0.99 -0.36
N LEU A 25 28.37 -1.61 -1.03
CA LEU A 25 27.00 -1.68 -0.51
C LEU A 25 26.93 -2.72 0.60
N GLU A 26 26.82 -2.25 1.84
CA GLU A 26 26.71 -3.08 3.02
C GLU A 26 25.24 -3.50 3.26
N PRO A 27 24.99 -4.67 3.88
CA PRO A 27 23.66 -5.04 4.38
C PRO A 27 23.12 -4.00 5.37
N PHE A 28 21.82 -3.72 5.33
CA PHE A 28 21.20 -2.70 6.19
C PHE A 28 21.33 -3.04 7.67
N ALA A 29 21.36 -4.32 8.01
CA ALA A 29 21.58 -4.81 9.36
C ALA A 29 22.92 -4.38 9.99
N LEU A 30 23.89 -3.90 9.20
CA LEU A 30 25.18 -3.43 9.70
C LEU A 30 25.27 -1.90 9.83
N ILE A 31 24.39 -1.15 9.16
CA ILE A 31 24.56 0.30 8.97
C ILE A 31 23.44 1.16 9.58
N GLU A 32 22.28 0.57 9.89
CA GLU A 32 21.12 1.34 10.38
C GLU A 32 20.80 1.02 11.86
N PRO A 33 21.12 1.91 12.81
CA PRO A 33 20.88 1.69 14.23
C PRO A 33 19.40 1.92 14.57
N THR A 34 18.67 0.86 14.90
CA THR A 34 17.25 0.94 15.28
C THR A 34 16.98 0.28 16.62
N VAL A 35 16.07 0.84 17.41
CA VAL A 35 15.50 0.11 18.56
C VAL A 35 14.71 -1.09 18.06
N LEU A 36 14.70 -2.21 18.80
CA LEU A 36 14.06 -3.45 18.35
C LEU A 36 12.57 -3.30 18.03
N ALA A 37 11.86 -2.41 18.72
CA ALA A 37 10.45 -2.12 18.45
C ALA A 37 10.23 -1.31 17.15
N ALA A 38 11.25 -0.64 16.62
CA ALA A 38 11.18 0.09 15.36
C ALA A 38 11.66 -0.73 14.15
N ALA A 39 12.31 -1.88 14.42
CA ALA A 39 12.89 -2.73 13.40
C ALA A 39 11.82 -3.29 12.46
N LEU A 40 12.21 -3.52 11.21
CA LEU A 40 11.34 -4.21 10.25
C LEU A 40 11.04 -5.64 10.71
N MET A 41 9.84 -6.13 10.37
CA MET A 41 9.51 -7.53 10.55
C MET A 41 10.56 -8.43 9.86
N PRO A 42 10.97 -9.56 10.47
CA PRO A 42 12.03 -10.40 9.89
C PRO A 42 11.71 -10.89 8.47
N SER A 43 10.43 -11.14 8.17
CA SER A 43 9.97 -11.51 6.82
C SER A 43 10.24 -10.40 5.80
N ALA A 44 10.00 -9.14 6.17
CA ALA A 44 10.25 -7.98 5.33
C ALA A 44 11.75 -7.74 5.14
N GLN A 45 12.52 -7.74 6.24
CA GLN A 45 13.99 -7.61 6.21
C GLN A 45 14.62 -8.70 5.34
N SER A 46 14.25 -9.96 5.55
CA SER A 46 14.80 -11.09 4.80
C SER A 46 14.46 -11.01 3.31
N ALA A 47 13.26 -10.56 2.97
CA ALA A 47 12.83 -10.43 1.58
C ALA A 47 13.58 -9.31 0.84
N ILE A 48 13.81 -8.17 1.52
CA ILE A 48 14.63 -7.06 0.99
C ILE A 48 16.08 -7.50 0.80
N GLU A 49 16.72 -8.06 1.83
CA GLU A 49 18.11 -8.50 1.77
C GLU A 49 18.32 -9.57 0.69
N SER A 50 17.39 -10.54 0.59
CA SER A 50 17.42 -11.56 -0.45
C SER A 50 17.36 -10.96 -1.85
N GLN A 51 16.48 -9.97 -2.07
CA GLN A 51 16.37 -9.27 -3.34
C GLN A 51 17.66 -8.53 -3.70
N LEU A 52 18.26 -7.81 -2.75
CA LEU A 52 19.53 -7.09 -2.95
C LEU A 52 20.70 -8.05 -3.20
N VAL A 53 20.78 -9.18 -2.50
CA VAL A 53 21.78 -10.22 -2.74
C VAL A 53 21.63 -10.81 -4.15
N GLN A 54 20.40 -11.12 -4.58
CA GLN A 54 20.13 -11.64 -5.92
C GLN A 54 20.49 -10.63 -7.00
N GLY A 55 20.12 -9.36 -6.84
CA GLY A 55 20.48 -8.26 -7.73
C GLY A 55 21.99 -8.09 -7.86
N ARG A 56 22.73 -8.08 -6.74
CA ARG A 56 24.20 -8.03 -6.73
C ARG A 56 24.83 -9.21 -7.46
N ARG A 57 24.34 -10.44 -7.21
CA ARG A 57 24.83 -11.66 -7.89
C ARG A 57 24.56 -11.62 -9.40
N ALA A 58 23.41 -11.12 -9.84
CA ALA A 58 23.10 -10.96 -11.25
C ALA A 58 24.03 -9.95 -11.92
N LEU A 59 24.26 -8.78 -11.30
CA LEU A 59 25.14 -7.75 -11.84
C LEU A 59 26.60 -8.19 -11.90
N ARG A 60 27.11 -8.87 -10.86
CA ARG A 60 28.44 -9.47 -10.87
C ARG A 60 28.63 -10.44 -12.05
N ARG A 61 27.64 -11.30 -12.30
CA ARG A 61 27.66 -12.24 -13.44
C ARG A 61 27.69 -11.49 -14.78
N MET A 62 26.85 -10.48 -14.97
CA MET A 62 26.82 -9.70 -16.21
C MET A 62 28.14 -8.96 -16.48
N VAL A 63 28.74 -8.37 -15.44
CA VAL A 63 30.04 -7.70 -15.57
C VAL A 63 31.16 -8.72 -15.87
N ALA A 64 31.17 -9.88 -15.21
CA ALA A 64 32.15 -10.93 -15.48
C ALA A 64 32.03 -11.46 -16.92
N GLN A 65 30.81 -11.68 -17.42
CA GLN A 65 30.54 -12.07 -18.80
C GLN A 65 31.04 -11.02 -19.80
N PHE A 66 30.81 -9.74 -19.52
CA PHE A 66 31.31 -8.65 -20.37
C PHE A 66 32.84 -8.56 -20.39
N GLN A 67 33.50 -8.71 -19.23
CA GLN A 67 34.97 -8.74 -19.17
C GLN A 67 35.57 -9.97 -19.87
N TRP A 68 34.90 -11.12 -19.79
CA TRP A 68 35.30 -12.30 -20.53
C TRP A 68 35.14 -12.09 -22.05
N TRP A 69 33.99 -11.55 -22.47
CA TRP A 69 33.74 -11.20 -23.86
C TRP A 69 34.78 -10.21 -24.40
N LEU A 70 35.06 -9.12 -23.69
CA LEU A 70 36.09 -8.14 -24.08
C LEU A 70 37.47 -8.78 -24.25
N ARG A 71 37.86 -9.70 -23.34
CA ARG A 71 39.14 -10.42 -23.43
C ARG A 71 39.21 -11.32 -24.66
N ARG A 72 38.13 -12.03 -24.98
CA ARG A 72 38.05 -12.87 -26.17
C ARG A 72 38.16 -12.04 -27.45
N GLU A 73 37.38 -10.97 -27.56
CA GLU A 73 37.41 -10.07 -28.74
C GLU A 73 38.74 -9.30 -28.86
N ALA A 74 39.57 -9.24 -27.81
CA ALA A 74 40.91 -8.64 -27.87
C ALA A 74 42.01 -9.66 -28.19
N ALA A 75 41.78 -10.95 -27.92
CA ALA A 75 42.73 -12.04 -28.16
C ALA A 75 42.61 -12.62 -29.58
N ASP A 76 41.40 -12.65 -30.13
CA ASP A 76 41.16 -13.16 -31.48
C ASP A 76 41.46 -12.06 -32.51
N GLY A 77 42.56 -12.21 -33.27
CA GLY A 77 42.94 -11.32 -34.37
C GLY A 77 41.93 -11.22 -35.53
N ALA A 78 40.80 -11.93 -35.42
CA ALA A 78 39.64 -11.91 -36.32
C ALA A 78 38.41 -11.18 -35.72
N SER A 79 38.58 -10.47 -34.60
CA SER A 79 37.49 -9.77 -33.91
C SER A 79 36.78 -8.75 -34.80
N THR A 80 35.45 -8.92 -34.95
CA THR A 80 34.59 -7.98 -35.70
C THR A 80 33.91 -6.97 -34.78
N ALA A 81 34.06 -7.10 -33.46
CA ALA A 81 33.42 -6.21 -32.49
C ALA A 81 34.01 -4.80 -32.58
N THR A 82 33.16 -3.79 -32.73
CA THR A 82 33.58 -2.39 -32.78
C THR A 82 33.59 -1.78 -31.37
N ALA A 83 34.35 -0.69 -31.19
CA ALA A 83 34.31 0.09 -29.95
C ALA A 83 32.88 0.59 -29.62
N ALA A 84 32.08 0.92 -30.64
CA ALA A 84 30.69 1.34 -30.47
C ALA A 84 29.80 0.22 -29.93
N GLU A 85 29.99 -1.02 -30.39
CA GLU A 85 29.25 -2.18 -29.88
C GLU A 85 29.67 -2.51 -28.43
N ALA A 86 30.96 -2.46 -28.13
CA ALA A 86 31.46 -2.66 -26.77
C ALA A 86 30.94 -1.57 -25.81
N GLN A 87 30.93 -0.31 -26.25
CA GLN A 87 30.35 0.81 -25.49
C GLN A 87 28.86 0.59 -25.25
N ARG A 88 28.09 0.17 -26.26
CA ARG A 88 26.64 -0.12 -26.12
C ARG A 88 26.37 -1.18 -25.07
N ARG A 89 27.13 -2.29 -25.11
CA ARG A 89 27.04 -3.37 -24.11
C ARG A 89 27.41 -2.87 -22.71
N PHE A 90 28.46 -2.06 -22.60
CA PHE A 90 28.85 -1.44 -21.33
C PHE A 90 27.77 -0.47 -20.80
N THR A 91 27.17 0.35 -21.66
CA THR A 91 26.07 1.25 -21.29
C THR A 91 24.89 0.47 -20.72
N PHE A 92 24.54 -0.68 -21.30
CA PHE A 92 23.50 -1.55 -20.74
C PHE A 92 23.83 -2.01 -19.31
N LEU A 93 25.09 -2.41 -19.05
CA LEU A 93 25.54 -2.74 -17.69
C LEU A 93 25.43 -1.55 -16.74
N ARG A 94 25.82 -0.35 -17.19
CA ARG A 94 25.74 0.88 -16.40
C ARG A 94 24.29 1.22 -16.04
N LEU A 95 23.36 1.06 -16.98
CA LEU A 95 21.93 1.25 -16.73
C LEU A 95 21.40 0.22 -15.72
N LYS A 96 21.82 -1.04 -15.81
CA LYS A 96 21.47 -2.08 -14.83
C LYS A 96 22.06 -1.80 -13.44
N PHE A 97 23.29 -1.31 -13.36
CA PHE A 97 23.92 -0.89 -12.11
C PHE A 97 23.16 0.27 -11.46
N ASN A 98 22.87 1.33 -12.23
CA ASN A 98 22.12 2.48 -11.72
C ASN A 98 20.74 2.07 -11.21
N ALA A 99 20.06 1.18 -11.92
CA ALA A 99 18.76 0.69 -11.48
C ALA A 99 18.84 -0.13 -10.19
N ALA A 100 19.90 -0.93 -9.99
CA ALA A 100 20.14 -1.63 -8.73
C ALA A 100 20.44 -0.65 -7.57
N LEU A 101 21.16 0.45 -7.82
CA LEU A 101 21.33 1.52 -6.84
C LEU A 101 20.00 2.19 -6.49
N THR A 102 19.15 2.50 -7.46
CA THR A 102 17.82 3.06 -7.19
C THR A 102 16.97 2.14 -6.32
N GLN A 103 17.07 0.80 -6.49
CA GLN A 103 16.41 -0.14 -5.58
C GLN A 103 16.99 -0.07 -4.17
N PHE A 104 18.31 0.01 -4.03
CA PHE A 104 18.97 0.14 -2.74
C PHE A 104 18.55 1.44 -2.04
N ASP A 105 18.61 2.58 -2.73
CA ASP A 105 18.24 3.90 -2.20
C ASP A 105 16.78 3.93 -1.73
N LEU A 106 15.86 3.29 -2.49
CA LEU A 106 14.46 3.14 -2.11
C LEU A 106 14.29 2.42 -0.76
N PHE A 107 14.99 1.31 -0.54
CA PHE A 107 14.91 0.59 0.72
C PHE A 107 15.67 1.31 1.84
N ASN A 108 16.78 1.98 1.51
CA ASN A 108 17.55 2.77 2.45
C ASN A 108 16.68 3.87 3.06
N GLU A 109 15.97 4.65 2.24
CA GLU A 109 15.07 5.71 2.70
C GLU A 109 14.02 5.20 3.70
N VAL A 110 13.45 4.02 3.43
CA VAL A 110 12.45 3.38 4.29
C VAL A 110 13.05 2.91 5.61
N ILE A 111 14.27 2.35 5.58
CA ILE A 111 14.93 1.76 6.75
C ILE A 111 15.54 2.85 7.64
N THR A 112 16.17 3.88 7.07
CA THR A 112 16.78 4.97 7.85
C THR A 112 15.75 5.67 8.75
N GLN A 113 14.50 5.81 8.31
CA GLN A 113 13.43 6.40 9.14
C GLN A 113 13.09 5.57 10.37
N ARG A 114 13.44 4.28 10.42
CA ARG A 114 13.28 3.43 11.60
C ARG A 114 14.22 3.83 12.73
N SER A 115 15.30 4.53 12.40
CA SER A 115 16.28 5.08 13.34
C SER A 115 15.79 6.40 13.97
N GLU A 116 14.72 7.03 13.45
CA GLU A 116 14.16 8.26 14.03
C GLU A 116 13.46 7.98 15.37
N HIS A 117 13.84 8.73 16.42
CA HIS A 117 13.28 8.58 17.76
C HIS A 117 11.74 8.79 17.76
N LYS A 118 11.01 7.88 18.42
CA LYS A 118 9.53 7.75 18.41
C LYS A 118 8.91 7.44 17.06
N THR A 119 9.25 8.20 16.01
CA THR A 119 8.72 8.05 14.65
C THR A 119 8.93 6.63 14.12
N GLY A 120 10.12 6.06 14.28
CA GLY A 120 10.43 4.70 13.80
C GLY A 120 9.55 3.63 14.45
N VAL A 121 9.21 3.79 15.72
CA VAL A 121 8.33 2.86 16.46
C VAL A 121 6.89 2.99 15.98
N TRP A 122 6.40 4.20 15.74
CA TRP A 122 5.07 4.40 15.17
C TRP A 122 4.95 3.87 13.75
N LEU A 123 5.99 4.02 12.92
CA LEU A 123 6.05 3.39 11.61
C LEU A 123 5.94 1.86 11.70
N ALA A 124 6.62 1.23 12.67
CA ALA A 124 6.49 -0.20 12.92
C ALA A 124 5.07 -0.58 13.36
N GLY A 125 4.43 0.23 14.22
CA GLY A 125 3.03 0.06 14.57
C GLY A 125 2.10 0.15 13.35
N LEU A 126 2.35 1.09 12.44
CA LEU A 126 1.59 1.25 11.20
C LEU A 126 1.79 0.07 10.24
N ASP A 127 2.95 -0.58 10.22
CA ASP A 127 3.17 -1.83 9.48
C ASP A 127 2.20 -2.92 9.95
N ILE A 128 2.00 -3.04 11.27
CA ILE A 128 1.06 -4.00 11.86
C ILE A 128 -0.38 -3.64 11.48
N VAL A 129 -0.75 -2.36 11.51
CA VAL A 129 -2.07 -1.90 11.06
C VAL A 129 -2.30 -2.23 9.58
N ALA A 130 -1.29 -2.01 8.74
CA ALA A 130 -1.36 -2.30 7.32
C ALA A 130 -1.49 -3.80 7.04
N ALA A 131 -0.76 -4.63 7.79
CA ALA A 131 -0.86 -6.09 7.71
C ALA A 131 -2.25 -6.58 8.14
N ASP A 132 -2.82 -6.07 9.24
CA ASP A 132 -4.18 -6.40 9.70
C ASP A 132 -5.26 -5.95 8.67
N ALA A 133 -5.08 -4.77 8.07
CA ALA A 133 -5.94 -4.27 7.01
C ALA A 133 -5.89 -5.11 5.73
N LEU A 134 -4.76 -5.74 5.45
CA LEU A 134 -4.60 -6.64 4.31
C LEU A 134 -5.16 -8.03 4.62
N ALA A 135 -5.02 -8.53 5.85
CA ALA A 135 -5.37 -9.89 6.21
C ALA A 135 -6.85 -10.23 5.96
N LEU A 136 -7.13 -11.29 5.21
CA LEU A 136 -8.47 -11.84 5.01
C LEU A 136 -8.57 -13.25 5.63
N PRO A 137 -9.74 -13.62 6.21
CA PRO A 137 -9.97 -14.95 6.74
C PRO A 137 -9.92 -16.00 5.64
N GLY A 138 -9.65 -17.25 6.01
CA GLY A 138 -9.66 -18.38 5.06
C GLY A 138 -8.45 -18.47 4.14
N ASN A 139 -7.39 -17.67 4.39
CA ASN A 139 -6.11 -17.72 3.66
C ASN A 139 -6.29 -17.61 2.13
N VAL A 140 -7.19 -16.72 1.70
CA VAL A 140 -7.55 -16.49 0.30
C VAL A 140 -6.32 -16.24 -0.58
N TYR A 141 -5.32 -15.56 -0.01
CA TYR A 141 -4.01 -15.34 -0.63
C TYR A 141 -2.91 -15.29 0.42
N GLN A 142 -1.67 -15.46 -0.03
CA GLN A 142 -0.49 -15.18 0.78
C GLN A 142 -0.22 -13.67 0.79
N ALA A 143 -0.41 -13.01 1.94
CA ALA A 143 -0.15 -11.58 2.09
C ALA A 143 1.37 -11.31 2.04
N PRO A 144 1.85 -10.36 1.22
CA PRO A 144 3.24 -9.92 1.26
C PRO A 144 3.51 -9.12 2.55
N PRO A 145 4.77 -9.00 3.00
CA PRO A 145 5.12 -8.04 4.03
C PRO A 145 4.81 -6.61 3.58
N VAL A 146 4.39 -5.76 4.51
CA VAL A 146 4.05 -4.36 4.27
C VAL A 146 4.94 -3.47 5.12
N ILE A 147 5.44 -2.38 4.55
CA ILE A 147 6.32 -1.43 5.23
C ILE A 147 5.82 -0.01 4.95
N CYS A 148 5.65 0.77 6.00
CA CYS A 148 5.27 2.17 5.98
C CYS A 148 6.51 3.06 6.08
N TYR A 149 6.48 4.22 5.43
CA TYR A 149 7.47 5.28 5.64
C TYR A 149 6.83 6.64 5.41
N LEU A 150 7.49 7.70 5.87
CA LEU A 150 7.00 9.07 5.73
C LEU A 150 7.63 9.77 4.53
N ASP A 151 6.87 10.66 3.91
CA ASP A 151 7.37 11.62 2.94
C ASP A 151 6.72 12.99 3.18
N ARG A 152 7.33 14.04 2.62
CA ARG A 152 6.83 15.44 2.62
C ARG A 152 5.84 15.70 1.47
N GLY A 153 5.46 14.67 0.71
CA GLY A 153 4.53 14.77 -0.41
C GLY A 153 3.06 14.99 0.01
N PRO A 154 2.21 15.46 -0.91
CA PRO A 154 0.84 15.88 -0.60
C PRO A 154 -0.13 14.73 -0.26
N GLY A 155 0.25 13.48 -0.47
CA GLY A 155 -0.64 12.33 -0.27
C GLY A 155 0.10 11.01 -0.07
N ALA A 156 -0.64 10.03 0.44
CA ALA A 156 -0.16 8.66 0.55
C ALA A 156 0.03 8.06 -0.86
N ALA A 157 0.85 7.00 -0.94
CA ALA A 157 1.00 6.23 -2.16
C ALA A 157 1.57 4.85 -1.84
N ILE A 158 1.23 3.86 -2.66
CA ILE A 158 1.78 2.52 -2.53
C ILE A 158 2.64 2.11 -3.72
N ARG A 159 3.80 1.55 -3.41
CA ARG A 159 4.52 0.64 -4.32
C ARG A 159 4.17 -0.79 -3.93
N ARG A 160 3.25 -1.40 -4.68
CA ARG A 160 2.75 -2.75 -4.41
C ARG A 160 3.86 -3.80 -4.47
N ALA A 161 3.73 -4.84 -3.66
CA ALA A 161 4.53 -6.05 -3.80
C ALA A 161 4.19 -6.76 -5.12
N ARG A 162 5.09 -7.62 -5.59
CA ARG A 162 4.92 -8.41 -6.84
C ARG A 162 4.73 -7.55 -8.09
N THR A 163 5.22 -6.31 -8.03
CA THR A 163 5.31 -5.41 -9.18
C THR A 163 6.77 -5.17 -9.53
N ARG A 164 7.05 -4.87 -10.79
CA ARG A 164 8.42 -4.79 -11.29
C ARG A 164 9.18 -3.60 -10.66
N LEU A 165 10.35 -3.87 -10.10
CA LEU A 165 11.26 -2.82 -9.63
C LEU A 165 12.11 -2.24 -10.78
N PRO A 166 12.55 -0.96 -10.68
CA PRO A 166 13.54 -0.40 -11.60
C PRO A 166 14.79 -1.31 -11.64
N GLY A 167 15.15 -1.85 -12.80
CA GLY A 167 16.32 -2.75 -12.94
C GLY A 167 15.98 -4.24 -13.07
N GLY A 168 14.77 -4.64 -12.67
CA GLY A 168 14.27 -6.00 -12.78
C GLY A 168 14.00 -6.66 -11.44
N GLY A 169 13.35 -7.83 -11.50
CA GLY A 169 12.80 -8.50 -10.32
C GLY A 169 11.51 -7.86 -9.83
N ASP A 170 10.80 -8.61 -9.00
CA ASP A 170 9.56 -8.18 -8.39
C ASP A 170 9.83 -7.55 -7.02
N ASN A 171 9.02 -6.56 -6.67
CA ASN A 171 9.09 -5.90 -5.37
C ASN A 171 8.72 -6.90 -4.28
N PRO A 172 9.64 -7.24 -3.35
CA PRO A 172 9.41 -8.29 -2.35
C PRO A 172 8.39 -7.90 -1.28
N VAL A 173 8.16 -6.60 -1.09
CA VAL A 173 7.38 -6.02 0.00
C VAL A 173 6.47 -4.93 -0.54
N ALA A 174 5.31 -4.70 0.06
CA ALA A 174 4.50 -3.54 -0.27
C ALA A 174 5.02 -2.34 0.53
N ILE A 175 5.36 -1.25 -0.15
CA ILE A 175 5.88 -0.04 0.50
C ILE A 175 4.79 1.02 0.44
N ILE A 176 4.33 1.47 1.60
CA ILE A 176 3.30 2.50 1.73
C ILE A 176 3.94 3.79 2.24
N ARG A 177 3.87 4.81 1.40
CA ARG A 177 4.28 6.17 1.72
C ARG A 177 3.13 6.89 2.41
N LEU A 178 3.41 7.54 3.52
CA LEU A 178 2.44 8.29 4.31
C LEU A 178 2.89 9.76 4.46
N PRO A 179 1.95 10.71 4.41
CA PRO A 179 2.24 12.12 4.67
C PRO A 179 2.66 12.34 6.13
N ARG A 180 3.83 12.97 6.35
CA ARG A 180 4.40 13.20 7.69
C ARG A 180 3.47 13.99 8.62
N GLU A 181 2.75 14.97 8.08
CA GLU A 181 1.85 15.85 8.83
C GLU A 181 0.56 15.16 9.31
N ARG A 182 0.25 13.98 8.78
CA ARG A 182 -0.97 13.20 9.11
C ARG A 182 -0.65 11.85 9.73
N MET A 183 0.57 11.63 10.24
CA MET A 183 1.02 10.32 10.72
C MET A 183 0.15 9.73 11.86
N ILE A 184 -0.57 10.55 12.63
CA ILE A 184 -1.44 10.10 13.74
C ILE A 184 -2.86 10.65 13.57
N GLY A 185 -3.84 9.83 13.96
CA GLY A 185 -5.27 10.16 13.97
C GLY A 185 -6.10 9.24 13.08
N SER A 186 -7.42 9.33 13.13
CA SER A 186 -8.29 8.56 12.22
C SER A 186 -8.09 8.88 10.73
N SER A 187 -7.52 10.05 10.41
CA SER A 187 -7.17 10.43 9.04
C SER A 187 -6.04 9.57 8.44
N ILE A 188 -5.10 9.07 9.26
CA ILE A 188 -4.06 8.16 8.78
C ILE A 188 -4.65 6.82 8.39
N ALA A 189 -5.65 6.34 9.15
CA ALA A 189 -6.30 5.07 8.90
C ALA A 189 -6.95 5.05 7.52
N SER A 190 -7.63 6.14 7.15
CA SER A 190 -8.23 6.28 5.82
C SER A 190 -7.21 6.12 4.70
N SER A 191 -6.10 6.88 4.77
CA SER A 191 -5.09 6.91 3.70
C SER A 191 -4.29 5.60 3.66
N LEU A 192 -3.81 5.12 4.82
CA LEU A 192 -3.09 3.87 4.94
C LEU A 192 -3.91 2.69 4.41
N VAL A 193 -5.16 2.56 4.84
CA VAL A 193 -5.99 1.42 4.45
C VAL A 193 -6.47 1.52 3.01
N HIS A 194 -6.62 2.72 2.45
CA HIS A 194 -6.82 2.92 1.01
C HIS A 194 -5.63 2.36 0.22
N GLU A 195 -4.40 2.72 0.59
CA GLU A 195 -3.19 2.19 -0.05
C GLU A 195 -3.08 0.67 0.06
N VAL A 196 -3.38 0.11 1.25
CA VAL A 196 -3.50 -1.35 1.45
C VAL A 196 -4.57 -1.94 0.52
N GLY A 197 -5.67 -1.22 0.30
CA GLY A 197 -6.74 -1.59 -0.61
C GLY A 197 -6.27 -1.83 -2.04
N HIS A 198 -5.32 -1.04 -2.55
CA HIS A 198 -4.73 -1.32 -3.87
C HIS A 198 -3.92 -2.63 -3.91
N GLN A 199 -3.24 -2.98 -2.82
CA GLN A 199 -2.53 -4.26 -2.71
C GLN A 199 -3.52 -5.42 -2.63
N GLY A 200 -4.56 -5.30 -1.79
CA GLY A 200 -5.63 -6.29 -1.67
C GLY A 200 -6.39 -6.51 -2.97
N ALA A 201 -6.70 -5.42 -3.69
CA ALA A 201 -7.37 -5.46 -4.99
C ALA A 201 -6.54 -6.18 -6.05
N ALA A 202 -5.22 -6.02 -6.03
CA ALA A 202 -4.31 -6.74 -6.92
C ALA A 202 -4.23 -8.24 -6.58
N LEU A 203 -4.23 -8.59 -5.29
CA LEU A 203 -4.16 -9.99 -4.84
C LEU A 203 -5.44 -10.79 -5.14
N LEU A 204 -6.59 -10.10 -5.25
CA LEU A 204 -7.88 -10.70 -5.59
C LEU A 204 -8.31 -10.48 -7.06
N ASP A 205 -7.47 -9.82 -7.85
CA ASP A 205 -7.76 -9.42 -9.24
C ASP A 205 -9.11 -8.68 -9.41
N LEU A 206 -9.41 -7.76 -8.47
CA LEU A 206 -10.72 -7.10 -8.39
C LEU A 206 -10.98 -6.19 -9.58
N VAL A 207 -9.98 -5.42 -10.00
CA VAL A 207 -10.13 -4.47 -11.11
C VAL A 207 -10.40 -5.21 -12.41
N ALA A 208 -9.67 -6.29 -12.70
CA ALA A 208 -9.88 -7.06 -13.91
C ALA A 208 -11.23 -7.78 -13.91
N SER A 209 -11.70 -8.25 -12.74
CA SER A 209 -13.01 -8.91 -12.63
C SER A 209 -14.20 -7.93 -12.66
N LEU A 210 -14.03 -6.66 -12.27
CA LEU A 210 -15.09 -5.64 -12.31
C LEU A 210 -15.25 -5.00 -13.70
N ARG A 211 -14.17 -4.84 -14.46
CA ARG A 211 -14.19 -4.17 -15.76
C ARG A 211 -15.23 -4.74 -16.74
N PRO A 212 -15.34 -6.05 -16.97
CA PRO A 212 -16.36 -6.61 -17.86
C PRO A 212 -17.79 -6.26 -17.42
N VAL A 213 -18.04 -6.21 -16.11
CA VAL A 213 -19.35 -5.86 -15.55
C VAL A 213 -19.68 -4.39 -15.84
N LEU A 214 -18.72 -3.49 -15.66
CA LEU A 214 -18.87 -2.07 -15.96
C LEU A 214 -19.02 -1.80 -17.46
N GLN A 215 -18.30 -2.54 -18.30
CA GLN A 215 -18.43 -2.48 -19.76
C GLN A 215 -19.80 -2.97 -20.23
N ALA A 216 -20.38 -4.00 -19.59
CA ALA A 216 -21.74 -4.43 -19.89
C ALA A 216 -22.78 -3.33 -19.57
N MET A 217 -22.58 -2.58 -18.48
CA MET A 217 -23.46 -1.45 -18.12
C MET A 217 -23.42 -0.29 -19.11
N GLN A 218 -22.34 -0.15 -19.90
CA GLN A 218 -22.26 0.83 -20.99
C GLN A 218 -23.20 0.48 -22.15
N HIS A 219 -23.47 -0.80 -22.38
CA HIS A 219 -24.28 -1.29 -23.49
C HIS A 219 -25.73 -1.60 -23.09
N GLY A 220 -26.03 -1.64 -21.79
CA GLY A 220 -27.39 -1.84 -21.27
C GLY A 220 -28.26 -0.59 -21.46
N GLY A 221 -29.55 -0.78 -21.78
CA GLY A 221 -30.49 0.30 -22.13
C GLY A 221 -30.80 1.33 -21.03
N SER A 222 -30.22 1.22 -19.83
CA SER A 222 -30.45 2.12 -18.69
C SER A 222 -29.26 3.01 -18.33
N GLY A 223 -28.08 2.84 -18.96
CA GLY A 223 -26.85 3.55 -18.61
C GLY A 223 -26.42 4.57 -19.65
N LEU A 224 -26.07 5.79 -19.23
CA LEU A 224 -25.35 6.72 -20.11
C LEU A 224 -23.91 6.22 -20.30
N VAL A 225 -23.53 5.90 -21.55
CA VAL A 225 -22.23 5.30 -21.90
C VAL A 225 -21.05 6.03 -21.26
N HIS A 226 -21.00 7.36 -21.39
CA HIS A 226 -19.89 8.18 -20.88
C HIS A 226 -19.76 8.15 -19.36
N VAL A 227 -20.87 7.95 -18.62
CA VAL A 227 -20.88 7.84 -17.15
C VAL A 227 -20.20 6.55 -16.71
N TRP A 228 -20.56 5.44 -17.34
CA TRP A 228 -19.99 4.13 -17.01
C TRP A 228 -18.54 3.97 -17.46
N GLN A 229 -18.12 4.68 -18.52
CA GLN A 229 -16.70 4.80 -18.89
C GLN A 229 -15.87 5.50 -17.80
N LEU A 230 -16.42 6.57 -17.18
CA LEU A 230 -15.75 7.22 -16.05
C LEU A 230 -15.67 6.30 -14.83
N TRP A 231 -16.73 5.56 -14.51
CA TRP A 231 -16.68 4.57 -13.43
C TRP A 231 -15.66 3.45 -13.68
N GLU A 232 -15.59 2.94 -14.90
CA GLU A 232 -14.57 1.97 -15.31
C GLU A 232 -13.16 2.53 -15.16
N ARG A 233 -12.94 3.78 -15.57
CA ARG A 233 -11.65 4.48 -15.42
C ARG A 233 -11.23 4.59 -13.96
N TRP A 234 -12.17 4.89 -13.07
CA TRP A 234 -11.91 5.14 -11.66
C TRP A 234 -11.97 3.89 -10.76
N ILE A 235 -12.23 2.72 -11.33
CA ILE A 235 -12.53 1.52 -10.53
C ILE A 235 -11.41 1.12 -9.57
N SER A 236 -10.14 1.37 -9.93
CA SER A 236 -9.00 1.05 -9.05
C SER A 236 -9.01 1.87 -7.75
N GLU A 237 -9.41 3.14 -7.85
CA GLU A 237 -9.52 4.06 -6.71
C GLU A 237 -10.77 3.76 -5.88
N ILE A 238 -11.88 3.45 -6.56
CA ILE A 238 -13.15 3.14 -5.91
C ILE A 238 -13.06 1.86 -5.09
N VAL A 239 -12.37 0.84 -5.61
CA VAL A 239 -12.14 -0.42 -4.87
C VAL A 239 -11.23 -0.21 -3.66
N ALA A 240 -10.24 0.67 -3.76
CA ALA A 240 -9.39 1.02 -2.63
C ALA A 240 -10.16 1.82 -1.55
N ASP A 241 -11.04 2.74 -1.95
CA ASP A 241 -11.95 3.43 -1.03
C ASP A 241 -12.95 2.46 -0.36
N PHE A 242 -13.49 1.50 -1.12
CA PHE A 242 -14.35 0.45 -0.59
C PHE A 242 -13.61 -0.38 0.47
N TRP A 243 -12.35 -0.76 0.21
CA TRP A 243 -11.52 -1.50 1.16
C TRP A 243 -11.30 -0.72 2.46
N SER A 244 -10.99 0.58 2.35
CA SER A 244 -10.83 1.48 3.50
C SER A 244 -12.10 1.55 4.34
N LEU A 245 -13.24 1.79 3.70
CA LEU A 245 -14.53 1.86 4.35
C LEU A 245 -14.93 0.53 5.01
N ALA A 246 -14.68 -0.61 4.37
CA ALA A 246 -15.00 -1.93 4.92
C ALA A 246 -14.15 -2.28 6.16
N ARG A 247 -12.95 -1.70 6.32
CA ARG A 247 -12.06 -1.98 7.45
C ARG A 247 -12.20 -1.02 8.61
N VAL A 248 -12.33 0.28 8.33
CA VAL A 248 -12.31 1.33 9.37
C VAL A 248 -13.60 2.15 9.44
N GLY A 249 -14.62 1.78 8.67
CA GLY A 249 -15.96 2.37 8.75
C GLY A 249 -15.93 3.88 8.47
N VAL A 250 -16.63 4.66 9.29
CA VAL A 250 -16.77 6.11 9.13
C VAL A 250 -15.44 6.87 9.17
N ALA A 251 -14.40 6.30 9.79
CA ALA A 251 -13.06 6.87 9.80
C ALA A 251 -12.50 7.06 8.37
N ALA A 252 -12.81 6.15 7.45
CA ALA A 252 -12.40 6.25 6.05
C ALA A 252 -13.00 7.49 5.38
N THR A 253 -14.31 7.73 5.54
CA THR A 253 -14.98 8.88 4.93
C THR A 253 -14.53 10.20 5.55
N LEU A 254 -14.35 10.25 6.88
CA LEU A 254 -13.84 11.44 7.56
C LEU A 254 -12.40 11.76 7.15
N GLY A 255 -11.54 10.74 7.05
CA GLY A 255 -10.17 10.91 6.56
C GLY A 255 -10.12 11.37 5.11
N LEU A 256 -10.96 10.78 4.24
CA LEU A 256 -11.12 11.23 2.85
C LEU A 256 -11.54 12.71 2.77
N ILE A 257 -12.54 13.14 3.55
CA ILE A 257 -12.93 14.56 3.63
C ILE A 257 -11.73 15.41 4.03
N GLY A 258 -10.94 15.01 5.03
CA GLY A 258 -9.74 15.74 5.42
C GLY A 258 -8.67 15.84 4.32
N VAL A 259 -8.55 14.82 3.46
CA VAL A 259 -7.60 14.81 2.33
C VAL A 259 -8.06 15.74 1.21
N VAL A 260 -9.37 15.77 0.92
CA VAL A 260 -9.92 16.40 -0.27
C VAL A 260 -10.64 17.73 -0.02
N SER A 261 -10.67 18.22 1.22
CA SER A 261 -11.19 19.55 1.55
C SER A 261 -10.24 20.64 1.06
N LEU A 262 -10.35 20.96 -0.23
CA LEU A 262 -9.50 21.92 -0.94
C LEU A 262 -10.30 23.16 -1.35
N PRO A 263 -9.65 24.24 -1.85
CA PRO A 263 -10.36 25.32 -2.51
C PRO A 263 -11.30 24.81 -3.61
N ARG A 264 -12.46 25.45 -3.75
CA ARG A 264 -13.57 25.05 -4.63
C ARG A 264 -13.13 24.60 -6.03
N VAL A 265 -12.20 25.32 -6.64
CA VAL A 265 -11.68 25.02 -8.00
C VAL A 265 -11.06 23.63 -8.11
N PHE A 266 -10.41 23.13 -7.05
CA PHE A 266 -9.82 21.79 -7.03
C PHE A 266 -10.85 20.70 -6.72
N VAL A 267 -11.83 21.01 -5.87
CA VAL A 267 -12.86 20.04 -5.46
C VAL A 267 -13.77 19.64 -6.61
N PHE A 268 -14.03 20.57 -7.53
CA PHE A 268 -14.80 20.31 -8.73
C PHE A 268 -13.96 20.00 -9.96
N ARG A 269 -12.62 20.02 -9.88
CA ARG A 269 -11.77 19.77 -11.04
C ARG A 269 -11.99 18.34 -11.56
N LEU A 270 -12.52 18.24 -12.78
CA LEU A 270 -12.60 17.00 -13.53
C LEU A 270 -11.48 16.97 -14.55
N ASN A 271 -10.63 15.96 -14.46
CA ASN A 271 -9.72 15.57 -15.51
C ASN A 271 -10.07 14.14 -15.93
N THR A 272 -10.48 13.94 -17.18
CA THR A 272 -10.90 12.63 -17.68
C THR A 272 -9.77 11.61 -17.74
N ASP A 273 -8.51 12.08 -17.74
CA ASP A 273 -7.35 11.20 -17.70
C ASP A 273 -6.97 10.77 -16.28
N ASP A 274 -7.48 11.47 -15.25
CA ASP A 274 -7.21 11.18 -13.84
C ASP A 274 -7.85 9.86 -13.42
N PRO A 275 -7.11 8.95 -12.76
CA PRO A 275 -7.69 7.72 -12.23
C PRO A 275 -8.63 7.95 -11.04
N HIS A 276 -8.68 9.15 -10.44
CA HIS A 276 -9.55 9.44 -9.31
C HIS A 276 -10.90 10.03 -9.73
N PRO A 277 -12.01 9.63 -9.08
CA PRO A 277 -13.24 10.39 -9.14
C PRO A 277 -13.00 11.82 -8.67
N VAL A 278 -13.74 12.77 -9.24
CA VAL A 278 -13.73 14.17 -8.79
C VAL A 278 -13.94 14.22 -7.27
N PRO A 279 -13.14 15.00 -6.51
CA PRO A 279 -13.23 15.03 -5.05
C PRO A 279 -14.64 15.17 -4.49
N TRP A 280 -15.45 16.07 -5.07
CA TRP A 280 -16.85 16.25 -4.67
C TRP A 280 -17.66 14.95 -4.74
N LEU A 281 -17.49 14.19 -5.82
CA LEU A 281 -18.20 12.93 -6.07
C LEU A 281 -17.64 11.79 -5.22
N ARG A 282 -16.31 11.75 -5.03
CA ARG A 282 -15.61 10.72 -4.26
C ARG A 282 -16.12 10.64 -2.81
N VAL A 283 -16.30 11.78 -2.15
CA VAL A 283 -16.88 11.83 -0.79
C VAL A 283 -18.32 11.31 -0.76
N ARG A 284 -19.13 11.71 -1.74
CA ARG A 284 -20.52 11.25 -1.83
C ARG A 284 -20.63 9.75 -2.11
N LEU A 285 -19.76 9.22 -2.98
CA LEU A 285 -19.63 7.80 -3.24
C LEU A 285 -19.22 7.05 -1.98
N SER A 286 -18.28 7.58 -1.19
CA SER A 286 -17.89 7.03 0.12
C SER A 286 -19.09 6.97 1.08
N CYS A 287 -19.91 8.03 1.18
CA CYS A 287 -21.15 8.01 1.97
C CYS A 287 -22.18 6.99 1.44
N ALA A 288 -22.32 6.85 0.12
CA ALA A 288 -23.25 5.90 -0.49
C ALA A 288 -22.84 4.45 -0.24
N MET A 289 -21.55 4.12 -0.41
CA MET A 289 -21.00 2.83 0.01
C MET A 289 -21.17 2.62 1.52
N GLY A 290 -20.97 3.67 2.33
CA GLY A 290 -21.14 3.65 3.77
C GLY A 290 -22.54 3.24 4.19
N ARG A 291 -23.57 3.80 3.56
CA ARG A 291 -24.97 3.41 3.77
C ARG A 291 -25.24 1.95 3.42
N ALA A 292 -24.64 1.45 2.34
CA ALA A 292 -24.85 0.08 1.89
C ALA A 292 -24.17 -0.95 2.81
N LEU A 293 -22.97 -0.64 3.32
CA LEU A 293 -22.22 -1.52 4.23
C LEU A 293 -22.67 -1.42 5.69
N TYR A 294 -23.07 -0.22 6.12
CA TYR A 294 -23.37 0.12 7.51
C TYR A 294 -24.63 1.00 7.60
N PRO A 295 -25.84 0.44 7.51
CA PRO A 295 -27.08 1.22 7.56
C PRO A 295 -27.18 2.08 8.84
N HIS A 296 -26.97 3.40 8.71
CA HIS A 296 -26.95 4.33 9.85
C HIS A 296 -27.16 5.79 9.37
N PRO A 297 -27.88 6.64 10.12
CA PRO A 297 -28.15 8.03 9.72
C PRO A 297 -26.90 8.93 9.65
N GLN A 298 -25.74 8.48 10.17
CA GLN A 298 -24.49 9.26 10.10
C GLN A 298 -24.09 9.62 8.67
N TRP A 299 -24.33 8.73 7.71
CA TRP A 299 -23.91 8.95 6.33
C TRP A 299 -24.69 10.10 5.68
N ASN A 300 -25.98 10.25 6.01
CA ASN A 300 -26.79 11.36 5.54
C ASN A 300 -26.30 12.68 6.14
N ARG A 301 -25.95 12.69 7.44
CA ARG A 301 -25.38 13.87 8.11
C ARG A 301 -24.04 14.28 7.49
N LEU A 302 -23.16 13.33 7.22
CA LEU A 302 -21.86 13.58 6.59
C LEU A 302 -21.99 14.07 5.14
N GLU A 303 -22.88 13.46 4.37
CA GLU A 303 -23.15 13.91 2.99
C GLU A 303 -23.73 15.33 2.97
N GLN A 304 -24.70 15.64 3.85
CA GLN A 304 -25.26 16.99 3.97
C GLN A 304 -24.19 18.02 4.38
N LEU A 305 -23.31 17.67 5.33
CA LEU A 305 -22.19 18.52 5.72
C LEU A 305 -21.28 18.83 4.52
N TRP A 306 -20.88 17.80 3.77
CA TRP A 306 -20.04 17.96 2.59
C TRP A 306 -20.68 18.85 1.52
N LEU A 307 -21.97 18.65 1.25
CA LEU A 307 -22.73 19.46 0.30
C LEU A 307 -22.87 20.92 0.76
N SER A 308 -22.91 21.17 2.07
CA SER A 308 -22.96 22.53 2.63
C SER A 308 -21.65 23.30 2.41
N TYR A 309 -20.50 22.61 2.46
CA TYR A 309 -19.19 23.20 2.16
C TYR A 309 -18.99 23.44 0.66
N TYR A 310 -19.57 22.57 -0.17
CA TYR A 310 -19.37 22.59 -1.62
C TYR A 310 -20.69 22.53 -2.39
N PRO A 311 -21.48 23.64 -2.39
CA PRO A 311 -22.73 23.71 -3.15
C PRO A 311 -22.46 23.69 -4.67
N LEU A 312 -23.35 23.09 -5.46
CA LEU A 312 -23.20 23.05 -6.93
C LEU A 312 -23.45 24.41 -7.63
N ALA A 313 -24.10 25.35 -6.92
CA ALA A 313 -24.42 26.68 -7.44
C ALA A 313 -23.19 27.38 -8.03
N GLY A 314 -23.35 27.99 -9.20
CA GLY A 314 -22.27 28.72 -9.90
C GLY A 314 -21.29 27.85 -10.70
N LEU A 315 -21.46 26.52 -10.75
CA LEU A 315 -20.72 25.69 -11.71
C LEU A 315 -21.28 25.84 -13.14
N PRO A 316 -20.47 25.65 -14.19
CA PRO A 316 -20.96 25.56 -15.56
C PRO A 316 -22.02 24.46 -15.73
N LEU A 317 -23.08 24.72 -16.50
CA LEU A 317 -24.22 23.81 -16.65
C LEU A 317 -23.82 22.40 -17.13
N GLY A 318 -22.85 22.30 -18.04
CA GLY A 318 -22.37 20.99 -18.52
C GLY A 318 -21.74 20.15 -17.40
N GLN A 319 -21.00 20.79 -16.50
CA GLN A 319 -20.38 20.14 -15.36
C GLN A 319 -21.41 19.72 -14.32
N GLN A 320 -22.41 20.56 -14.05
CA GLN A 320 -23.53 20.23 -13.16
C GLN A 320 -24.27 18.98 -13.66
N ARG A 321 -24.66 18.98 -14.94
CA ARG A 321 -25.36 17.83 -15.57
C ARG A 321 -24.56 16.54 -15.47
N LEU A 322 -23.25 16.58 -15.70
CA LEU A 322 -22.40 15.39 -15.58
C LEU A 322 -22.36 14.86 -14.14
N LEU A 323 -22.22 15.75 -13.15
CA LEU A 323 -22.22 15.36 -11.73
C LEU A 323 -23.58 14.78 -11.30
N GLU A 324 -24.68 15.33 -11.80
CA GLU A 324 -26.04 14.80 -11.57
C GLU A 324 -26.22 13.41 -12.20
N GLN A 325 -25.74 13.20 -13.43
CA GLN A 325 -25.77 11.90 -14.09
C GLN A 325 -24.93 10.84 -13.35
N LEU A 326 -23.73 11.21 -12.92
CA LEU A 326 -22.88 10.36 -12.08
C LEU A 326 -23.59 10.02 -10.76
N GLN A 327 -24.18 11.00 -10.09
CA GLN A 327 -24.98 10.78 -8.88
C GLN A 327 -26.14 9.81 -9.12
N ALA A 328 -26.90 9.95 -10.20
CA ALA A 328 -28.04 9.08 -10.51
C ALA A 328 -27.61 7.61 -10.72
N SER A 329 -26.43 7.38 -11.29
CA SER A 329 -25.88 6.03 -11.49
C SER A 329 -25.20 5.42 -10.25
N MET A 330 -24.96 6.22 -9.20
CA MET A 330 -24.15 5.82 -8.05
C MET A 330 -24.73 4.62 -7.30
N ALA A 331 -26.05 4.57 -7.12
CA ALA A 331 -26.70 3.45 -6.43
C ALA A 331 -26.48 2.10 -7.15
N ALA A 332 -26.52 2.11 -8.48
CA ALA A 332 -26.23 0.93 -9.29
C ALA A 332 -24.78 0.48 -9.13
N LEU A 333 -23.82 1.42 -9.22
CA LEU A 333 -22.40 1.12 -9.00
C LEU A 333 -22.13 0.52 -7.60
N VAL A 334 -22.70 1.13 -6.56
CA VAL A 334 -22.54 0.63 -5.18
C VAL A 334 -23.14 -0.77 -5.04
N GLY A 335 -24.29 -1.03 -5.65
CA GLY A 335 -24.90 -2.36 -5.70
C GLY A 335 -23.98 -3.40 -6.35
N LEU A 336 -23.34 -3.05 -7.47
CA LEU A 336 -22.36 -3.92 -8.14
C LEU A 336 -21.17 -4.23 -7.22
N LEU A 337 -20.60 -3.23 -6.54
CA LEU A 337 -19.45 -3.43 -5.64
C LEU A 337 -19.79 -4.33 -4.45
N VAL A 338 -20.93 -4.10 -3.81
CA VAL A 338 -21.40 -4.86 -2.64
C VAL A 338 -21.69 -6.32 -2.99
N GLN A 339 -22.24 -6.56 -4.19
CA GLN A 339 -22.61 -7.89 -4.64
C GLN A 339 -21.50 -8.59 -5.44
N HIS A 340 -20.38 -7.92 -5.73
CA HIS A 340 -19.30 -8.49 -6.52
C HIS A 340 -18.69 -9.71 -5.82
N ARG A 341 -18.64 -10.82 -6.56
CA ARG A 341 -18.08 -12.10 -6.12
C ARG A 341 -16.89 -12.45 -7.02
N PRO A 342 -15.69 -11.91 -6.74
CA PRO A 342 -14.51 -12.18 -7.56
C PRO A 342 -14.15 -13.68 -7.50
N PRO A 343 -13.62 -14.26 -8.60
CA PRO A 343 -13.29 -15.70 -8.65
C PRO A 343 -12.38 -16.17 -7.51
N ALA A 344 -11.44 -15.32 -7.07
CA ALA A 344 -10.52 -15.59 -5.98
C ALA A 344 -11.23 -15.91 -4.65
N LEU A 345 -12.45 -15.40 -4.43
CA LEU A 345 -13.25 -15.64 -3.22
C LEU A 345 -14.15 -16.88 -3.32
N ARG A 346 -14.07 -17.67 -4.40
CA ARG A 346 -14.78 -18.96 -4.55
C ARG A 346 -16.28 -18.86 -4.27
N GLY A 347 -16.89 -17.82 -4.84
CA GLY A 347 -18.31 -17.55 -4.66
C GLY A 347 -18.66 -16.69 -3.45
N GLY A 348 -17.70 -16.27 -2.61
CA GLY A 348 -17.90 -15.26 -1.57
C GLY A 348 -17.84 -13.82 -2.11
N SER A 349 -18.51 -12.88 -1.43
CA SER A 349 -18.44 -11.44 -1.72
C SER A 349 -17.33 -10.76 -0.93
N LEU A 350 -16.95 -9.54 -1.33
CA LEU A 350 -16.00 -8.72 -0.56
C LEU A 350 -16.53 -8.37 0.84
N VAL A 351 -17.84 -8.14 0.97
CA VAL A 351 -18.50 -7.83 2.25
C VAL A 351 -18.38 -9.00 3.23
N GLU A 352 -18.59 -10.22 2.73
CA GLU A 352 -18.41 -11.46 3.49
C GLU A 352 -16.93 -11.64 3.88
N ALA A 353 -16.01 -11.52 2.92
CA ALA A 353 -14.58 -11.71 3.15
C ALA A 353 -14.00 -10.72 4.16
N MET A 354 -14.47 -9.48 4.19
CA MET A 354 -14.00 -8.45 5.14
C MET A 354 -14.78 -8.44 6.47
N ALA A 355 -15.74 -9.36 6.65
CA ALA A 355 -16.57 -9.48 7.84
C ALA A 355 -17.22 -8.15 8.26
N VAL A 356 -17.76 -7.38 7.32
CA VAL A 356 -18.33 -6.03 7.53
C VAL A 356 -19.39 -6.02 8.65
N HIS A 357 -20.15 -7.11 8.80
CA HIS A 357 -21.16 -7.26 9.85
C HIS A 357 -20.61 -7.13 11.29
N THR A 358 -19.31 -7.38 11.50
CA THR A 358 -18.66 -7.25 12.82
C THR A 358 -18.36 -5.79 13.20
N ARG A 359 -18.47 -4.85 12.24
CA ARG A 359 -18.08 -3.44 12.38
C ARG A 359 -19.29 -2.49 12.29
N GLN A 360 -20.48 -2.95 12.64
CA GLN A 360 -21.67 -2.10 12.61
C GLN A 360 -21.56 -0.93 13.61
N PRO A 361 -22.04 0.29 13.28
CA PRO A 361 -21.84 1.48 14.12
C PRO A 361 -22.28 1.31 15.59
N ALA A 362 -23.41 0.62 15.83
CA ALA A 362 -23.88 0.32 17.19
C ALA A 362 -22.95 -0.64 17.96
N MET A 363 -22.34 -1.60 17.26
CA MET A 363 -21.34 -2.51 17.82
C MET A 363 -20.08 -1.74 18.21
N LEU A 364 -19.57 -0.90 17.29
CA LEU A 364 -18.39 -0.07 17.53
C LEU A 364 -18.60 0.89 18.71
N ALA A 365 -19.75 1.54 18.80
CA ALA A 365 -20.09 2.40 19.94
C ALA A 365 -20.18 1.64 21.27
N ARG A 366 -20.64 0.38 21.25
CA ARG A 366 -20.66 -0.49 22.45
C ARG A 366 -19.24 -0.88 22.87
N LEU A 367 -18.39 -1.25 21.91
CA LEU A 367 -16.97 -1.56 22.17
C LEU A 367 -16.25 -0.36 22.77
N PHE A 368 -16.48 0.84 22.25
CA PHE A 368 -15.87 2.04 22.82
C PHE A 368 -16.24 2.21 24.30
N ARG A 369 -17.53 2.09 24.65
CA ARG A 369 -17.99 2.15 26.05
C ARG A 369 -17.38 1.06 26.92
N SER A 370 -17.26 -0.17 26.42
CA SER A 370 -16.63 -1.25 27.20
C SER A 370 -15.15 -1.00 27.41
N TRP A 371 -14.44 -0.47 26.41
CA TRP A 371 -13.02 -0.11 26.54
C TRP A 371 -12.79 1.07 27.47
N THR A 372 -13.73 2.01 27.60
CA THR A 372 -13.65 3.06 28.63
C THR A 372 -13.68 2.46 30.04
N LEU A 373 -14.46 1.38 30.26
CA LEU A 373 -14.54 0.69 31.54
C LEU A 373 -13.38 -0.29 31.76
N ALA A 374 -12.89 -0.92 30.69
CA ALA A 374 -11.82 -1.90 30.71
C ALA A 374 -10.81 -1.65 29.56
N PRO A 375 -9.88 -0.67 29.72
CA PRO A 375 -8.98 -0.27 28.64
C PRO A 375 -8.08 -1.38 28.10
N ALA A 376 -7.77 -2.40 28.90
CA ALA A 376 -6.94 -3.54 28.48
C ALA A 376 -7.51 -4.25 27.24
N GLN A 377 -8.84 -4.35 27.12
CA GLN A 377 -9.51 -4.99 25.97
C GLN A 377 -9.20 -4.28 24.63
N MET A 378 -8.87 -2.99 24.66
CA MET A 378 -8.48 -2.24 23.47
C MET A 378 -7.11 -2.68 22.94
N TYR A 379 -6.18 -3.07 23.82
CA TYR A 379 -4.84 -3.53 23.46
C TYR A 379 -4.83 -4.99 22.96
N GLU A 380 -5.87 -5.74 23.27
CA GLU A 380 -6.10 -7.11 22.78
C GLU A 380 -6.74 -7.11 21.39
N ALA A 381 -7.58 -6.12 21.08
CA ALA A 381 -8.28 -6.01 19.81
C ALA A 381 -7.36 -5.80 18.59
N THR A 382 -7.80 -6.25 17.42
CA THR A 382 -7.04 -6.05 16.18
C THR A 382 -6.94 -4.57 15.81
N PRO A 383 -5.81 -4.13 15.23
CA PRO A 383 -5.60 -2.71 14.97
C PRO A 383 -6.68 -2.03 14.13
N THR A 384 -7.16 -2.65 13.05
CA THR A 384 -8.22 -2.07 12.22
C THR A 384 -9.55 -1.95 12.95
N LEU A 385 -9.86 -2.88 13.87
CA LEU A 385 -11.05 -2.76 14.71
C LEU A 385 -10.91 -1.58 15.67
N VAL A 386 -9.73 -1.40 16.27
CA VAL A 386 -9.45 -0.25 17.15
C VAL A 386 -9.61 1.07 16.40
N PHE A 387 -9.05 1.20 15.20
CA PHE A 387 -9.26 2.38 14.36
C PHE A 387 -10.73 2.59 13.99
N ALA A 388 -11.49 1.52 13.69
CA ALA A 388 -12.92 1.63 13.43
C ALA A 388 -13.70 2.14 14.64
N VAL A 389 -13.40 1.62 15.84
CA VAL A 389 -14.06 2.00 17.10
C VAL A 389 -13.74 3.44 17.48
N LEU A 390 -12.46 3.83 17.49
CA LEU A 390 -12.04 5.18 17.84
C LEU A 390 -12.54 6.21 16.81
N GLY A 391 -12.48 5.87 15.52
CA GLY A 391 -13.03 6.72 14.46
C GLY A 391 -14.55 6.87 14.56
N GLN A 392 -15.28 5.81 14.94
CA GLN A 392 -16.71 5.90 15.21
C GLN A 392 -17.01 6.78 16.43
N ALA A 393 -16.23 6.67 17.50
CA ALA A 393 -16.35 7.50 18.70
C ALA A 393 -16.08 8.99 18.41
N ARG A 394 -15.07 9.28 17.58
CA ARG A 394 -14.79 10.62 17.09
C ARG A 394 -15.93 11.17 16.23
N ALA A 395 -16.47 10.35 15.32
CA ALA A 395 -17.61 10.73 14.48
C ALA A 395 -18.88 11.02 15.28
N SER A 396 -19.05 10.39 16.46
CA SER A 396 -20.16 10.67 17.37
C SER A 396 -19.89 11.81 18.36
N GLY A 397 -18.69 12.40 18.36
CA GLY A 397 -18.30 13.45 19.31
C GLY A 397 -18.05 12.96 20.74
N THR A 398 -17.90 11.65 20.94
CA THR A 398 -17.64 11.05 22.26
C THR A 398 -16.14 10.88 22.56
N LEU A 399 -15.29 11.08 21.56
CA LEU A 399 -13.84 11.12 21.66
C LEU A 399 -13.36 12.39 20.95
N ASN A 400 -12.59 13.22 21.65
CA ASN A 400 -12.02 14.43 21.07
C ASN A 400 -10.74 14.10 20.25
N PRO A 401 -10.28 15.03 19.40
CA PRO A 401 -9.08 14.82 18.58
C PRO A 401 -7.79 14.57 19.35
N GLU A 402 -7.62 15.24 20.49
CA GLU A 402 -6.41 15.21 21.30
C GLU A 402 -6.23 13.82 21.94
N ASP A 403 -7.29 13.31 22.59
CA ASP A 403 -7.34 11.99 23.20
C ASP A 403 -7.20 10.89 22.16
N GLU A 404 -7.83 11.03 20.98
CA GLU A 404 -7.66 10.07 19.89
C GLU A 404 -6.18 9.97 19.47
N SER A 405 -5.51 11.11 19.31
CA SER A 405 -4.10 11.17 18.91
C SER A 405 -3.20 10.50 19.94
N GLU A 406 -3.41 10.80 21.23
CA GLU A 406 -2.64 10.23 22.32
C GLU A 406 -2.86 8.71 22.43
N LEU A 407 -4.10 8.25 22.39
CA LEU A 407 -4.44 6.82 22.45
C LEU A 407 -3.82 6.05 21.28
N LEU A 408 -3.96 6.55 20.06
CA LEU A 408 -3.37 5.91 18.88
C LEU A 408 -1.84 5.88 18.94
N GLY A 409 -1.19 6.93 19.44
CA GLY A 409 0.26 6.94 19.64
C GLY A 409 0.73 5.84 20.62
N ARG A 410 -0.02 5.63 21.72
CA ARG A 410 0.25 4.55 22.69
C ARG A 410 0.01 3.17 22.08
N LEU A 411 -1.07 2.99 21.34
CA LEU A 411 -1.43 1.72 20.68
C LEU A 411 -0.42 1.33 19.58
N LEU A 412 -0.01 2.28 18.74
CA LEU A 412 1.05 2.04 17.73
C LEU A 412 2.35 1.59 18.40
N THR A 413 2.72 2.21 19.51
CA THR A 413 3.89 1.82 20.30
C THR A 413 3.73 0.42 20.87
N HIS A 414 2.55 0.09 21.40
CA HIS A 414 2.26 -1.22 21.94
C HIS A 414 2.32 -2.32 20.88
N TRP A 415 1.66 -2.14 19.73
CA TRP A 415 1.67 -3.15 18.66
C TRP A 415 3.07 -3.39 18.09
N ALA A 416 3.86 -2.32 17.94
CA ALA A 416 5.26 -2.41 17.54
C ALA A 416 6.08 -3.24 18.54
N LEU A 417 5.97 -2.93 19.83
CA LEU A 417 6.66 -3.65 20.89
C LEU A 417 6.22 -5.13 20.97
N ARG A 418 4.91 -5.38 21.01
CA ARG A 418 4.33 -6.72 21.10
C ARG A 418 4.79 -7.59 19.94
N SER A 419 4.74 -7.08 18.71
CA SER A 419 5.20 -7.82 17.53
C SER A 419 6.66 -8.27 17.63
N THR A 420 7.53 -7.40 18.14
CA THR A 420 8.95 -7.72 18.37
C THR A 420 9.13 -8.79 19.44
N LEU A 421 8.38 -8.71 20.54
CA LEU A 421 8.44 -9.69 21.63
C LEU A 421 7.92 -11.07 21.17
N ASP A 422 6.75 -11.10 20.53
CA ASP A 422 6.13 -12.33 20.00
C ASP A 422 7.07 -13.01 18.99
N THR A 423 7.73 -12.22 18.12
CA THR A 423 8.72 -12.72 17.17
C THR A 423 9.95 -13.31 17.87
N SER A 424 10.41 -12.67 18.95
CA SER A 424 11.55 -13.14 19.73
C SER A 424 11.23 -14.46 20.43
N GLU A 425 10.02 -14.59 20.97
CA GLU A 425 9.52 -15.83 21.60
C GLU A 425 9.40 -16.96 20.57
N LEU A 426 8.80 -16.71 19.41
CA LEU A 426 8.71 -17.70 18.33
C LEU A 426 10.09 -18.19 17.86
N CYS A 427 11.06 -17.28 17.75
CA CYS A 427 12.45 -17.66 17.43
C CYS A 427 13.07 -18.53 18.52
N ALA A 428 12.86 -18.19 19.80
CA ALA A 428 13.36 -18.97 20.93
C ALA A 428 12.73 -20.38 20.96
N ASP A 429 11.44 -20.50 20.68
CA ASP A 429 10.72 -21.78 20.63
C ASP A 429 11.23 -22.69 19.50
N VAL A 430 11.49 -22.13 18.31
CA VAL A 430 12.08 -22.89 17.19
C VAL A 430 13.47 -23.42 17.56
N VAL A 431 14.25 -22.67 18.33
CA VAL A 431 15.57 -23.11 18.81
C VAL A 431 15.44 -24.20 19.88
N ARG A 432 14.48 -24.06 20.80
CA ARG A 432 14.25 -25.03 21.90
C ARG A 432 13.68 -26.37 21.44
N HIS A 433 12.75 -26.35 20.49
CA HIS A 433 12.02 -27.56 20.06
C HIS A 433 12.53 -28.15 18.73
N GLY A 434 13.55 -27.53 18.12
CA GLY A 434 14.11 -27.92 16.84
C GLY A 434 13.21 -27.57 15.66
N ARG A 435 13.82 -27.29 14.49
CA ARG A 435 13.08 -27.22 13.23
C ARG A 435 12.54 -28.62 12.90
N GLN A 436 11.23 -28.84 13.05
CA GLN A 436 10.58 -29.96 12.37
C GLN A 436 10.71 -29.73 10.86
N SER A 437 11.62 -30.47 10.22
CA SER A 437 11.84 -30.42 8.78
C SER A 437 10.53 -30.75 8.05
N GLY A 438 10.04 -29.81 7.23
CA GLY A 438 8.87 -30.01 6.37
C GLY A 438 7.57 -29.33 6.81
N ARG A 439 7.52 -28.69 7.98
CA ARG A 439 6.38 -27.83 8.35
C ARG A 439 6.67 -26.39 7.91
N PRO A 440 5.86 -25.76 7.03
CA PRO A 440 5.97 -24.32 6.82
C PRO A 440 5.77 -23.64 8.18
N LEU A 441 6.64 -22.67 8.50
CA LEU A 441 6.39 -21.78 9.64
C LEU A 441 4.97 -21.23 9.45
N PRO A 442 4.09 -21.27 10.48
CA PRO A 442 2.80 -20.61 10.37
C PRO A 442 3.05 -19.17 9.92
N PRO A 443 2.27 -18.61 8.98
CA PRO A 443 2.42 -17.21 8.62
C PRO A 443 2.47 -16.40 9.90
N LEU A 444 3.49 -15.55 10.10
CA LEU A 444 3.59 -14.69 11.28
C LEU A 444 2.29 -13.90 11.50
N ALA A 445 1.56 -13.60 10.41
CA ALA A 445 0.23 -12.98 10.43
C ALA A 445 -0.86 -13.80 11.15
N SER A 446 -0.75 -15.13 11.21
CA SER A 446 -1.78 -16.02 11.80
C SER A 446 -1.73 -16.11 13.33
N ARG A 447 -0.63 -15.65 13.96
CA ARG A 447 -0.52 -15.56 15.43
C ARG A 447 -0.41 -14.12 15.93
N LEU A 448 -0.02 -13.16 15.07
CA LEU A 448 -0.08 -11.73 15.37
C LEU A 448 -1.50 -11.16 15.27
N ILE A 449 -2.42 -11.90 14.64
CA ILE A 449 -3.84 -11.56 14.54
C ILE A 449 -4.60 -12.71 15.22
N ILE A 450 -5.27 -12.40 16.34
CA ILE A 450 -6.11 -13.25 17.21
C ILE A 450 -5.37 -13.79 18.46
N HIS A 451 -5.57 -13.12 19.60
CA HIS A 451 -6.78 -13.35 20.39
C HIS A 451 -7.59 -12.06 20.46
#